data_AF-A0A9J7EE07-F1
#
_entry.id   AF-A0A9J7EE07-F1
#
_cell.length_a   1.000
_cell.length_b   1.000
_cell.length_c   1.000
_cell.angle_alpha   90.00
_cell.angle_beta   90.00
_cell.angle_gamma   90.00
#
_symmetry.space_group_name_H-M   'P 1'
#
loop_
_entity.id
_entity.type
_entity.pdbx_description
1 polymer ?
#
loop_
_entity_poly.entity_id
_entity_poly.type
_entity_poly.pdbx_seq_one_letter_code
_entity_poly.pdbx_strand_id
1 'polypeptide(L)'
;MFYNKLDNILDKCVPRRKLNRENSRYVYPEWYSGEIIKYIKIKANLHKKYKKSKRDCDYSEYAECRARVKKLIDIAHTEHKNKIQNRFVKDPKSFWQYIASKKSRINRQSIIKDGRNLTDEQCVVEFAGFFESVYNREPPKLDAQVAETRSRAGSARVHIGALSIKDVQTALMNLKPKRSSGPDGIPAFLFRDCARVLVSPLHHVFNICLQQSTFPDRWKITRVVPVPKDDLKLLLEVGDQSDCERLQGDIDRVVKWSQDNGLCFNVSKCSIISFTRARNPICYEYMAEATALQRVTQVRDLGVHLTPDLTFREHIVKICKKAYRNLGFVLRQSQGFTNITAIRVLYDALVRSHLEYGGVVWAPHEAKYSDMLERVQNKFARHLYWRLYGVYPLYPLMYPTLFVLGMVSYNELGVRRQFTLVVYLIKLLHGKQHNPGVLQLLSFSVPDRYVWRRRRPPLLAVPAAKTNLLAKTPLTRAIRTINQIQTVIDVFACQFNELAKIILYILCYRLE
;
A
#
# COMPACT_ATOMS: atom_id res chain seq x y z
N MET A 1 13.36 -9.72 -41.12
CA MET A 1 14.28 -10.89 -41.20
C MET A 1 14.78 -11.38 -39.83
N PHE A 2 15.33 -10.51 -38.97
CA PHE A 2 15.88 -10.89 -37.65
C PHE A 2 14.88 -11.69 -36.78
N TYR A 3 13.69 -11.12 -36.53
CA TYR A 3 12.68 -11.79 -35.69
C TYR A 3 12.20 -13.11 -36.27
N ASN A 4 11.97 -13.21 -37.59
CA ASN A 4 11.56 -14.47 -38.20
C ASN A 4 12.59 -15.59 -37.96
N LYS A 5 13.89 -15.28 -38.07
CA LYS A 5 14.95 -16.25 -37.73
C LYS A 5 14.95 -16.59 -36.24
N LEU A 6 14.82 -15.57 -35.38
CA LEU A 6 14.81 -15.76 -33.93
C LEU A 6 13.62 -16.60 -33.47
N ASP A 7 12.41 -16.28 -33.93
CA ASP A 7 11.19 -17.02 -33.64
C ASP A 7 11.29 -18.46 -34.14
N ASN A 8 11.80 -18.69 -35.36
CA ASN A 8 12.03 -20.05 -35.87
C ASN A 8 12.99 -20.87 -35.00
N ILE A 9 14.05 -20.25 -34.46
CA ILE A 9 14.97 -20.91 -33.53
C ILE A 9 14.27 -21.19 -32.21
N LEU A 10 13.54 -20.21 -31.67
CA LEU A 10 12.80 -20.38 -30.42
C LEU A 10 11.72 -21.47 -30.55
N ASP A 11 11.04 -21.57 -31.68
CA ASP A 11 10.04 -22.60 -31.94
C ASP A 11 10.64 -24.01 -32.00
N LYS A 12 11.85 -24.14 -32.53
CA LYS A 12 12.58 -25.42 -32.59
C LYS A 12 13.23 -25.81 -31.26
N CYS A 13 13.77 -24.84 -30.53
CA CYS A 13 14.64 -25.10 -29.38
C CYS A 13 13.97 -24.88 -28.02
N VAL A 14 12.90 -24.07 -27.95
CA VAL A 14 12.21 -23.76 -26.68
C VAL A 14 10.95 -24.60 -26.57
N PRO A 15 10.90 -25.59 -25.65
CA PRO A 15 9.73 -26.44 -25.49
C PRO A 15 8.53 -25.60 -25.03
N ARG A 16 7.50 -25.52 -25.88
CA ARG A 16 6.23 -24.86 -25.56
C ARG A 16 5.31 -25.83 -24.83
N ARG A 17 4.98 -25.50 -23.58
CA ARG A 17 3.94 -26.23 -22.83
C ARG A 17 2.59 -25.55 -23.04
N LYS A 18 1.67 -26.21 -23.72
CA LYS A 18 0.24 -25.81 -23.69
C LYS A 18 -0.24 -25.92 -22.25
N LEU A 19 -0.63 -24.80 -21.65
CA LEU A 19 -1.37 -24.80 -20.40
C LEU A 19 -2.79 -25.24 -20.74
N ASN A 20 -3.11 -26.51 -20.51
CA ASN A 20 -4.50 -26.96 -20.50
C ASN A 20 -5.22 -26.19 -19.39
N ARG A 21 -5.89 -25.09 -19.77
CA ARG A 21 -6.82 -24.36 -18.89
C ARG A 21 -8.07 -25.20 -18.61
N GLU A 22 -8.35 -26.16 -19.49
CA GLU A 22 -9.43 -27.14 -19.38
C GLU A 22 -8.88 -28.48 -18.90
N ASN A 23 -8.66 -28.55 -17.59
CA ASN A 23 -8.98 -29.71 -16.77
C ASN A 23 -8.56 -29.34 -15.36
N SER A 24 -9.55 -29.02 -14.54
CA SER A 24 -9.44 -29.01 -13.08
C SER A 24 -9.09 -30.44 -12.61
N ARG A 25 -7.85 -30.89 -12.84
CA ARG A 25 -7.29 -31.97 -12.03
C ARG A 25 -7.21 -31.38 -10.64
N TYR A 26 -7.98 -31.93 -9.72
CA TYR A 26 -7.85 -31.62 -8.31
C TYR A 26 -6.37 -31.66 -7.92
N VAL A 27 -5.80 -30.48 -7.65
CA VAL A 27 -4.39 -30.34 -7.26
C VAL A 27 -4.35 -30.50 -5.75
N TYR A 28 -3.74 -31.59 -5.29
CA TYR A 28 -3.47 -31.77 -3.86
C TYR A 28 -2.59 -30.62 -3.35
N PRO A 29 -2.78 -30.16 -2.10
CA PRO A 29 -1.87 -29.18 -1.50
C PRO A 29 -0.42 -29.66 -1.58
N GLU A 30 0.53 -28.73 -1.79
CA GLU A 30 1.96 -29.07 -1.96
C GLU A 30 2.57 -29.83 -0.78
N TRP A 31 1.97 -29.72 0.41
CA TRP A 31 2.43 -30.41 1.62
C TRP A 31 1.85 -31.81 1.80
N TYR A 32 1.03 -32.31 0.86
CA TYR A 32 0.58 -33.70 0.88
C TYR A 32 1.70 -34.62 0.40
N SER A 33 2.08 -35.59 1.25
CA SER A 33 3.01 -36.65 0.85
C SER A 33 2.34 -37.66 -0.10
N GLY A 34 3.17 -38.42 -0.81
CA GLY A 34 2.68 -39.55 -1.63
C GLY A 34 1.88 -40.57 -0.80
N GLU A 35 2.25 -40.75 0.47
CA GLU A 35 1.52 -41.61 1.41
C GLU A 35 0.11 -41.09 1.70
N ILE A 36 -0.06 -39.79 1.96
CA ILE A 36 -1.38 -39.18 2.16
C ILE A 36 -2.26 -39.40 0.93
N ILE A 37 -1.71 -39.14 -0.26
CA ILE A 37 -2.44 -39.30 -1.52
C ILE A 37 -2.83 -40.77 -1.74
N LYS A 38 -1.94 -41.72 -1.43
CA LYS A 38 -2.22 -43.16 -1.47
C LYS A 38 -3.39 -43.52 -0.55
N TYR A 39 -3.36 -43.12 0.71
CA TYR A 39 -4.43 -43.45 1.66
C TYR A 39 -5.75 -42.72 1.37
N ILE A 40 -5.73 -41.53 0.76
CA ILE A 40 -6.96 -40.87 0.28
C ILE A 40 -7.65 -41.72 -0.79
N LYS A 41 -6.88 -42.30 -1.72
CA LYS A 41 -7.41 -43.20 -2.76
C LYS A 41 -7.94 -44.50 -2.14
N ILE A 42 -7.20 -45.11 -1.22
CA ILE A 42 -7.63 -46.32 -0.49
C ILE A 42 -8.94 -46.04 0.26
N LYS A 43 -9.02 -44.94 1.01
CA LYS A 43 -10.23 -44.51 1.72
C LYS A 43 -11.43 -44.37 0.78
N ALA A 44 -11.23 -43.79 -0.40
CA ALA A 44 -12.29 -43.63 -1.40
C ALA A 44 -12.79 -45.00 -1.92
N ASN A 45 -11.89 -45.94 -2.14
CA ASN A 45 -12.23 -47.30 -2.57
C ASN A 45 -12.94 -48.09 -1.47
N LEU A 46 -12.48 -48.02 -0.22
CA LEU A 46 -13.14 -48.66 0.93
C LEU A 46 -14.54 -48.08 1.16
N HIS A 47 -14.71 -46.77 1.01
CA HIS A 47 -16.04 -46.15 1.09
C HIS A 47 -16.98 -46.66 -0.01
N LYS A 48 -16.49 -46.86 -1.24
CA LYS A 48 -17.27 -47.47 -2.33
C LYS A 48 -17.63 -48.92 -2.01
N LYS A 49 -16.69 -49.71 -1.48
CA LYS A 49 -16.89 -51.11 -1.04
C LYS A 49 -18.01 -51.17 0.01
N TYR A 50 -17.90 -50.40 1.09
CA TYR A 50 -18.93 -50.31 2.13
C TYR A 50 -20.29 -49.85 1.59
N LYS A 51 -20.32 -48.84 0.70
CA LYS A 51 -21.58 -48.39 0.10
C LYS A 51 -22.32 -49.51 -0.66
N LYS A 52 -21.58 -50.43 -1.27
CA LYS A 52 -22.12 -51.58 -2.01
C LYS A 52 -22.51 -52.74 -1.09
N SER A 53 -21.65 -53.08 -0.13
CA SER A 53 -21.86 -54.27 0.72
C SER A 53 -22.74 -54.03 1.95
N LYS A 54 -22.72 -52.80 2.51
CA LYS A 54 -23.39 -52.40 3.75
C LYS A 54 -23.03 -53.22 4.99
N ARG A 55 -21.95 -53.99 4.94
CA ARG A 55 -21.46 -54.80 6.08
C ARG A 55 -20.68 -53.96 7.07
N ASP A 56 -20.78 -54.30 8.35
CA ASP A 56 -20.06 -53.60 9.43
C ASP A 56 -18.54 -53.76 9.34
N CYS A 57 -18.04 -54.93 8.93
CA CYS A 57 -16.61 -55.14 8.73
C CYS A 57 -16.01 -54.18 7.67
N ASP A 58 -16.74 -53.95 6.57
CA ASP A 58 -16.33 -53.02 5.52
C ASP A 58 -16.41 -51.55 5.99
N TYR A 59 -17.35 -51.23 6.90
CA TYR A 59 -17.42 -49.93 7.56
C TYR A 59 -16.23 -49.71 8.49
N SER A 60 -15.87 -50.69 9.31
CA SER A 60 -14.72 -50.61 10.23
C SER A 60 -13.42 -50.37 9.48
N GLU A 61 -13.14 -51.12 8.40
CA GLU A 61 -11.99 -50.87 7.51
C GLU A 61 -11.97 -49.43 6.96
N TYR A 62 -13.12 -48.94 6.49
CA TYR A 62 -13.24 -47.55 6.01
C TYR A 62 -13.02 -46.53 7.13
N ALA A 63 -13.59 -46.75 8.31
CA ALA A 63 -13.50 -45.86 9.45
C ALA A 63 -12.06 -45.73 9.96
N GLU A 64 -11.33 -46.84 10.06
CA GLU A 64 -9.90 -46.87 10.39
C GLU A 64 -9.07 -46.13 9.34
N CYS A 65 -9.29 -46.42 8.06
CA CYS A 65 -8.58 -45.73 6.98
C CYS A 65 -8.86 -44.22 6.99
N ARG A 66 -10.11 -43.81 7.24
CA ARG A 66 -10.49 -42.40 7.39
C ARG A 66 -9.78 -41.74 8.56
N ALA A 67 -9.71 -42.40 9.71
CA ALA A 67 -8.99 -41.91 10.88
C ALA A 67 -7.49 -41.77 10.60
N ARG A 68 -6.88 -42.75 9.93
CA ARG A 68 -5.47 -42.70 9.52
C ARG A 68 -5.19 -41.56 8.55
N VAL A 69 -6.02 -41.37 7.53
CA VAL A 69 -5.90 -40.24 6.59
C VAL A 69 -5.95 -38.91 7.34
N LYS A 70 -6.91 -38.75 8.26
CA LYS A 70 -7.03 -37.53 9.08
C LYS A 70 -5.76 -37.28 9.88
N LYS A 71 -5.24 -38.31 10.58
CA LYS A 71 -3.99 -38.23 11.36
C LYS A 71 -2.80 -37.82 10.50
N LEU A 72 -2.61 -38.43 9.33
CA LEU A 72 -1.50 -38.09 8.42
C LEU A 72 -1.61 -36.64 7.90
N ILE A 73 -2.82 -36.19 7.57
CA ILE A 73 -3.06 -34.81 7.13
C ILE A 73 -2.76 -33.83 8.27
N ASP A 74 -3.18 -34.13 9.51
CA ASP A 74 -2.94 -33.26 10.66
C ASP A 74 -1.43 -33.13 10.99
N ILE A 75 -0.67 -34.23 10.90
CA ILE A 75 0.79 -34.25 11.05
C ILE A 75 1.44 -33.39 9.96
N ALA A 76 1.19 -33.70 8.69
CA ALA A 76 1.81 -32.99 7.57
C ALA A 76 1.46 -31.50 7.53
N HIS A 77 0.23 -31.14 7.93
CA HIS A 77 -0.17 -29.74 8.03
C HIS A 77 0.58 -29.00 9.15
N THR A 78 0.81 -29.67 10.29
CA THR A 78 1.57 -29.11 11.42
C THR A 78 3.04 -28.91 11.04
N GLU A 79 3.66 -29.89 10.39
CA GLU A 79 5.03 -29.79 9.87
C GLU A 79 5.16 -28.67 8.83
N HIS A 80 4.20 -28.55 7.91
CA HIS A 80 4.18 -27.48 6.93
C HIS A 80 4.09 -26.09 7.59
N LYS A 81 3.22 -25.93 8.60
CA LYS A 81 3.13 -24.69 9.38
C LYS A 81 4.44 -24.38 10.11
N ASN A 82 5.05 -25.37 10.75
CA ASN A 82 6.36 -25.25 11.41
C ASN A 82 7.45 -24.81 10.43
N LYS A 83 7.49 -25.41 9.23
CA LYS A 83 8.42 -25.00 8.18
C LYS A 83 8.21 -23.55 7.74
N ILE A 84 6.97 -23.13 7.53
CA ILE A 84 6.65 -21.75 7.11
C ILE A 84 7.01 -20.74 8.21
N GLN A 85 6.59 -21.00 9.46
CA GLN A 85 6.79 -20.06 10.56
C GLN A 85 8.22 -20.00 11.08
N ASN A 86 9.06 -21.02 10.85
CA ASN A 86 10.46 -20.99 11.28
C ASN A 86 11.38 -20.42 10.20
N ARG A 87 10.94 -20.46 8.94
CA ARG A 87 11.72 -19.96 7.80
C ARG A 87 11.33 -18.55 7.36
N PHE A 88 10.29 -17.93 7.93
CA PHE A 88 9.80 -16.62 7.47
C PHE A 88 10.85 -15.50 7.52
N VAL A 89 11.85 -15.57 8.41
CA VAL A 89 12.95 -14.59 8.45
C VAL A 89 13.85 -14.74 7.21
N LYS A 90 14.15 -15.98 6.80
CA LYS A 90 14.99 -16.28 5.63
C LYS A 90 14.20 -16.20 4.31
N ASP A 91 12.90 -16.52 4.34
CA ASP A 91 12.00 -16.49 3.18
C ASP A 91 10.64 -15.87 3.56
N PRO A 92 10.58 -14.52 3.68
CA PRO A 92 9.33 -13.82 3.97
C PRO A 92 8.28 -14.01 2.86
N LYS A 93 8.71 -14.22 1.62
CA LYS A 93 7.82 -14.29 0.46
C LYS A 93 6.90 -15.50 0.56
N SER A 94 7.45 -16.68 0.83
CA SER A 94 6.65 -17.91 0.99
C SER A 94 5.68 -17.81 2.17
N PHE A 95 6.11 -17.18 3.27
CA PHE A 95 5.24 -16.90 4.42
C PHE A 95 4.04 -16.04 4.01
N TRP A 96 4.29 -14.90 3.36
CA TRP A 96 3.21 -14.00 2.94
C TRP A 96 2.33 -14.59 1.84
N GLN A 97 2.86 -15.45 0.96
CA GLN A 97 2.07 -16.20 0.00
C GLN A 97 1.11 -17.19 0.68
N TYR A 98 1.59 -17.93 1.68
CA TYR A 98 0.74 -18.80 2.50
C TYR A 98 -0.35 -17.99 3.21
N ILE A 99 0.00 -16.86 3.84
CA ILE A 99 -0.99 -16.03 4.52
C ILE A 99 -2.01 -15.43 3.53
N ALA A 100 -1.56 -15.00 2.36
CA ALA A 100 -2.43 -14.51 1.29
C ALA A 100 -3.38 -15.60 0.78
N SER A 101 -2.92 -16.85 0.66
CA SER A 101 -3.76 -17.97 0.23
C SER A 101 -4.85 -18.34 1.24
N LYS A 102 -4.71 -17.91 2.51
CA LYS A 102 -5.72 -18.10 3.56
C LYS A 102 -6.72 -16.97 3.67
N LYS A 103 -6.42 -15.78 3.11
CA LYS A 103 -7.43 -14.74 2.97
C LYS A 103 -8.44 -15.24 1.94
N SER A 104 -9.74 -15.09 2.23
CA SER A 104 -10.77 -15.31 1.22
C SER A 104 -10.35 -14.55 -0.04
N ARG A 105 -10.46 -15.19 -1.22
CA ARG A 105 -10.33 -14.49 -2.50
C ARG A 105 -11.46 -13.47 -2.54
N ILE A 106 -11.23 -12.29 -1.96
CA ILE A 106 -12.08 -11.13 -2.16
C ILE A 106 -12.13 -10.97 -3.66
N ASN A 107 -13.35 -11.01 -4.20
CA ASN A 107 -13.72 -10.73 -5.58
C ASN A 107 -12.59 -10.03 -6.33
N ARG A 108 -12.14 -10.62 -7.45
CA ARG A 108 -11.59 -9.80 -8.53
C ARG A 108 -12.61 -8.67 -8.70
N GLN A 109 -12.17 -7.43 -8.48
CA GLN A 109 -13.04 -6.29 -8.75
C GLN A 109 -13.42 -6.40 -10.23
N SER A 110 -14.68 -6.72 -10.49
CA SER A 110 -15.22 -6.73 -11.83
C SER A 110 -15.32 -5.28 -12.28
N ILE A 111 -14.83 -5.01 -13.48
CA ILE A 111 -15.00 -3.69 -14.09
C ILE A 111 -16.46 -3.60 -14.51
N ILE A 112 -17.16 -2.58 -14.01
CA ILE A 112 -18.58 -2.36 -14.31
C ILE A 112 -18.67 -1.20 -15.29
N LYS A 113 -19.32 -1.42 -16.43
CA LYS A 113 -19.71 -0.38 -17.40
C LYS A 113 -21.19 -0.56 -17.70
N ASP A 114 -21.96 0.53 -17.65
CA ASP A 114 -23.41 0.56 -17.87
C ASP A 114 -24.18 -0.46 -17.01
N GLY A 115 -23.76 -0.61 -15.75
CA GLY A 115 -24.35 -1.57 -14.81
C GLY A 115 -24.02 -3.04 -15.06
N ARG A 116 -23.20 -3.37 -16.08
CA ARG A 116 -22.77 -4.74 -16.40
C ARG A 116 -21.32 -5.00 -16.01
N ASN A 117 -21.08 -6.15 -15.39
CA ASN A 117 -19.72 -6.63 -15.14
C ASN A 117 -19.11 -7.10 -16.46
N LEU A 118 -18.00 -6.49 -16.85
CA LEU A 118 -17.24 -6.86 -18.03
C LEU A 118 -16.36 -8.09 -17.73
N THR A 119 -16.26 -8.99 -18.70
CA THR A 119 -15.26 -10.08 -18.73
C THR A 119 -13.86 -9.53 -18.97
N ASP A 120 -12.80 -10.32 -18.68
CA ASP A 120 -11.41 -9.90 -18.90
C ASP A 120 -11.16 -9.46 -20.37
N GLU A 121 -11.80 -10.12 -21.34
CA GLU A 121 -11.71 -9.79 -22.77
C GLU A 121 -12.45 -8.50 -23.11
N GLN A 122 -13.68 -8.33 -22.61
CA GLN A 122 -14.45 -7.10 -22.79
C GLN A 122 -13.77 -5.90 -22.14
N CYS A 123 -13.14 -6.09 -20.97
CA CYS A 123 -12.34 -5.04 -20.32
C CYS A 123 -11.22 -4.54 -21.23
N VAL A 124 -10.52 -5.45 -21.93
CA VAL A 124 -9.41 -5.08 -22.82
C VAL A 124 -9.91 -4.26 -24.00
N VAL A 125 -11.00 -4.68 -24.64
CA VAL A 125 -11.61 -3.96 -25.77
C VAL A 125 -12.08 -2.58 -25.33
N GLU A 126 -12.74 -2.50 -24.17
CA GLU A 126 -13.25 -1.25 -23.62
C GLU A 126 -12.14 -0.27 -23.24
N PHE A 127 -11.06 -0.76 -22.62
CA PHE A 127 -9.90 0.07 -22.35
C PHE A 127 -9.26 0.56 -23.65
N ALA A 128 -9.09 -0.31 -24.65
CA ALA A 128 -8.50 0.08 -25.92
C ALA A 128 -9.33 1.17 -26.61
N GLY A 129 -10.66 1.01 -26.67
CA GLY A 129 -11.56 2.00 -27.24
C GLY A 129 -11.56 3.33 -26.46
N PHE A 130 -11.53 3.28 -25.12
CA PHE A 130 -11.38 4.50 -24.32
C PHE A 130 -10.07 5.22 -24.62
N PHE A 131 -8.93 4.52 -24.62
CA PHE A 131 -7.65 5.14 -24.91
C PHE A 131 -7.58 5.70 -26.34
N GLU A 132 -8.08 4.96 -27.34
CA GLU A 132 -8.18 5.45 -28.72
C GLU A 132 -9.01 6.74 -28.79
N SER A 133 -10.08 6.85 -28.00
CA SER A 133 -10.94 8.04 -27.99
C SER A 133 -10.27 9.30 -27.42
N VAL A 134 -9.28 9.14 -26.53
CA VAL A 134 -8.57 10.26 -25.88
C VAL A 134 -7.21 10.56 -26.48
N TYR A 135 -6.66 9.69 -27.33
CA TYR A 135 -5.44 9.98 -28.08
C TYR A 135 -5.75 10.87 -29.29
N ASN A 136 -5.01 11.97 -29.42
CA ASN A 136 -5.04 12.77 -30.65
C ASN A 136 -4.68 11.90 -31.85
N ARG A 137 -5.58 11.82 -32.83
CA ARG A 137 -5.37 11.07 -34.08
C ARG A 137 -4.27 11.67 -34.94
N GLU A 138 -4.01 12.96 -34.77
CA GLU A 138 -2.86 13.60 -35.38
C GLU A 138 -1.61 13.30 -34.54
N PRO A 139 -0.56 12.69 -35.13
CA PRO A 139 0.71 12.56 -34.44
C PRO A 139 1.18 13.96 -34.01
N PRO A 140 1.71 14.13 -32.79
CA PRO A 140 2.24 15.41 -32.39
C PRO A 140 3.25 15.85 -33.44
N LYS A 141 2.98 17.00 -34.08
CA LYS A 141 3.95 17.63 -34.96
C LYS A 141 5.14 18.03 -34.08
N LEU A 142 6.16 17.19 -34.06
CA LEU A 142 7.48 17.52 -33.55
C LEU A 142 8.05 18.58 -34.48
N ASP A 143 7.64 19.82 -34.25
CA ASP A 143 8.23 20.96 -34.91
C ASP A 143 9.62 21.16 -34.32
N ALA A 144 10.63 20.71 -35.07
CA ALA A 144 12.03 20.84 -34.70
C ALA A 144 12.40 22.30 -34.42
N GLN A 145 11.78 23.27 -35.10
CA GLN A 145 12.04 24.70 -34.89
C GLN A 145 11.45 25.20 -33.58
N VAL A 146 10.26 24.71 -33.18
CA VAL A 146 9.63 25.02 -31.88
C VAL A 146 10.40 24.38 -30.72
N ALA A 147 10.92 23.17 -30.91
CA ALA A 147 11.80 22.52 -29.94
C ALA A 147 13.14 23.28 -29.79
N GLU A 148 13.67 23.82 -30.89
CA GLU A 148 14.87 24.67 -30.89
C GLU A 148 14.65 25.99 -30.13
N THR A 149 13.52 26.67 -30.35
CA THR A 149 13.23 27.95 -29.69
C THR A 149 12.86 27.84 -28.20
N ARG A 150 12.32 26.69 -27.76
CA ARG A 150 11.92 26.47 -26.36
C ARG A 150 13.04 25.92 -25.47
N SER A 151 14.13 25.43 -26.04
CA SER A 151 15.33 25.00 -25.30
C SER A 151 16.14 26.20 -24.79
N ARG A 152 15.60 26.90 -23.79
CA ARG A 152 16.25 28.08 -23.14
C ARG A 152 17.36 27.75 -22.13
N ALA A 153 17.94 26.55 -22.22
CA ALA A 153 19.15 26.19 -21.49
C ALA A 153 20.04 25.47 -22.49
N GLY A 154 21.35 25.76 -22.49
CA GLY A 154 22.38 25.15 -23.34
C GLY A 154 22.48 23.63 -23.17
N SER A 155 21.41 22.93 -23.50
CA SER A 155 21.26 21.49 -23.40
C SER A 155 22.12 20.90 -24.48
N ALA A 156 23.16 20.19 -24.06
CA ALA A 156 24.07 19.48 -24.94
C ALA A 156 23.29 18.75 -26.02
N ARG A 157 23.57 19.07 -27.28
CA ARG A 157 23.05 18.30 -28.42
C ARG A 157 23.46 16.85 -28.20
N VAL A 158 22.52 15.98 -27.90
CA VAL A 158 22.79 14.54 -27.78
C VAL A 158 22.94 14.00 -29.19
N HIS A 159 24.17 14.02 -29.71
CA HIS A 159 24.50 13.34 -30.94
C HIS A 159 24.66 11.84 -30.64
N ILE A 160 23.69 11.03 -31.04
CA ILE A 160 23.80 9.59 -30.97
C ILE A 160 24.54 9.14 -32.25
N GLY A 161 25.85 8.92 -32.13
CA GLY A 161 26.67 8.36 -33.20
C GLY A 161 26.39 6.88 -33.44
N ALA A 162 27.27 6.20 -34.19
CA ALA A 162 27.19 4.76 -34.36
C ALA A 162 27.46 4.04 -33.03
N LEU A 163 26.63 3.05 -32.72
CA LEU A 163 26.81 2.19 -31.55
C LEU A 163 27.98 1.24 -31.79
N SER A 164 28.82 1.04 -30.79
CA SER A 164 29.84 -0.01 -30.80
C SER A 164 29.24 -1.36 -30.38
N ILE A 165 29.92 -2.45 -30.73
CA ILE A 165 29.56 -3.80 -30.25
C ILE A 165 29.56 -3.84 -28.72
N LYS A 166 30.48 -3.12 -28.07
CA LYS A 166 30.61 -3.05 -26.61
C LYS A 166 29.39 -2.40 -25.95
N ASP A 167 28.79 -1.39 -26.59
CA ASP A 167 27.58 -0.73 -26.07
C ASP A 167 26.41 -1.70 -26.02
N VAL A 168 26.21 -2.45 -27.11
CA VAL A 168 25.16 -3.47 -27.22
C VAL A 168 25.41 -4.61 -26.24
N GLN A 169 26.66 -5.07 -26.13
CA GLN A 169 27.02 -6.12 -25.17
C GLN A 169 26.75 -5.68 -23.73
N THR A 170 27.12 -4.45 -23.37
CA THR A 170 26.89 -3.88 -22.04
C THR A 170 25.40 -3.77 -21.76
N ALA A 171 24.61 -3.29 -22.73
CA ALA A 171 23.16 -3.20 -22.61
C ALA A 171 22.51 -4.58 -22.38
N LEU A 172 22.92 -5.61 -23.13
CA LEU A 172 22.42 -6.99 -22.99
C LEU A 172 22.79 -7.59 -21.62
N MET A 173 24.01 -7.38 -21.13
CA MET A 173 24.46 -7.89 -19.83
C MET A 173 23.75 -7.19 -18.65
N ASN A 174 23.37 -5.92 -18.82
CA ASN A 174 22.64 -5.15 -17.82
C ASN A 174 21.13 -5.49 -17.76
N LEU A 175 20.62 -6.32 -18.67
CA LEU A 175 19.24 -6.79 -18.60
C LEU A 175 18.99 -7.56 -17.30
N LYS A 176 17.94 -7.18 -16.58
CA LYS A 176 17.46 -7.96 -15.42
C LYS A 176 16.89 -9.28 -15.95
N PRO A 177 17.27 -10.45 -15.39
CA PRO A 177 16.86 -11.77 -15.90
C PRO A 177 15.42 -12.08 -15.49
N LYS A 178 14.48 -11.28 -16.01
CA LYS A 178 13.04 -11.39 -15.73
C LYS A 178 12.41 -12.38 -16.70
N ARG A 179 11.42 -13.12 -16.19
CA ARG A 179 10.61 -14.08 -16.98
C ARG A 179 9.44 -13.44 -17.72
N SER A 180 9.15 -12.17 -17.46
CA SER A 180 8.11 -11.41 -18.16
C SER A 180 8.59 -11.08 -19.56
N SER A 181 7.77 -11.38 -20.57
CA SER A 181 8.01 -11.00 -21.96
C SER A 181 7.27 -9.70 -22.30
N GLY A 182 7.84 -8.93 -23.23
CA GLY A 182 7.14 -7.84 -23.89
C GLY A 182 6.16 -8.36 -24.94
N PRO A 183 5.59 -7.46 -25.77
CA PRO A 183 4.73 -7.84 -26.90
C PRO A 183 5.42 -8.79 -27.90
N ASP A 184 6.74 -8.83 -27.91
CA ASP A 184 7.52 -9.76 -28.71
C ASP A 184 7.55 -11.19 -28.18
N GLY A 185 7.02 -11.46 -26.98
CA GLY A 185 6.97 -12.81 -26.41
C GLY A 185 8.32 -13.33 -25.90
N ILE A 186 9.41 -12.56 -26.00
CA ILE A 186 10.76 -13.00 -25.62
C ILE A 186 11.16 -12.43 -24.25
N PRO A 187 11.42 -13.28 -23.24
CA PRO A 187 11.88 -12.83 -21.93
C PRO A 187 13.26 -12.18 -21.96
N ALA A 188 13.49 -11.18 -21.10
CA ALA A 188 14.76 -10.47 -21.00
C ALA A 188 15.96 -11.37 -20.66
N PHE A 189 15.76 -12.48 -19.94
CA PHE A 189 16.85 -13.42 -19.63
C PHE A 189 17.41 -14.11 -20.89
N LEU A 190 16.60 -14.34 -21.92
CA LEU A 190 17.06 -14.97 -23.18
C LEU A 190 18.05 -14.05 -23.91
N PHE A 191 17.74 -12.76 -23.99
CA PHE A 191 18.65 -11.77 -24.58
C PHE A 191 19.98 -11.67 -23.82
N ARG A 192 19.92 -11.74 -22.48
CA ARG A 192 21.11 -11.71 -21.63
C ARG A 192 21.96 -12.98 -21.78
N ASP A 193 21.34 -14.16 -21.63
CA ASP A 193 22.06 -15.43 -21.61
C ASP A 193 22.61 -15.79 -23.00
N CYS A 194 21.90 -15.37 -24.06
CA CYS A 194 22.35 -15.51 -25.45
C CYS A 194 23.10 -14.27 -25.97
N ALA A 195 23.54 -13.35 -25.10
CA ALA A 195 24.17 -12.10 -25.53
C ALA A 195 25.37 -12.30 -26.45
N ARG A 196 26.17 -13.35 -26.21
CA ARG A 196 27.34 -13.70 -27.04
C ARG A 196 26.99 -13.90 -28.52
N VAL A 197 25.81 -14.44 -28.81
CA VAL A 197 25.36 -14.74 -30.18
C VAL A 197 24.50 -13.60 -30.73
N LEU A 198 23.73 -12.92 -29.86
CA LEU A 198 22.80 -11.87 -30.28
C LEU A 198 23.45 -10.49 -30.43
N VAL A 199 24.64 -10.26 -29.85
CA VAL A 199 25.29 -8.93 -29.88
C VAL A 199 25.57 -8.44 -31.29
N SER A 200 26.12 -9.28 -32.16
CA SER A 200 26.47 -8.91 -33.54
C SER A 200 25.23 -8.58 -34.39
N PRO A 201 24.19 -9.44 -34.48
CA PRO A 201 23.02 -9.10 -35.26
C PRO A 201 22.24 -7.91 -34.70
N LEU A 202 22.16 -7.74 -33.36
CA LEU A 202 21.50 -6.59 -32.76
C LEU A 202 22.28 -5.30 -33.01
N HIS A 203 23.61 -5.32 -32.92
CA HIS A 203 24.48 -4.19 -33.26
C HIS A 203 24.26 -3.70 -34.69
N HIS A 204 24.18 -4.62 -35.64
CA HIS A 204 23.89 -4.28 -37.02
C HIS A 204 22.48 -3.67 -37.18
N VAL A 205 21.45 -4.30 -36.60
CA VAL A 205 20.08 -3.78 -36.67
C VAL A 205 19.96 -2.40 -36.01
N PHE A 206 20.56 -2.18 -34.83
CA PHE A 206 20.49 -0.87 -34.16
C PHE A 206 21.17 0.23 -34.96
N ASN A 207 22.33 -0.03 -35.56
CA ASN A 207 23.01 0.97 -36.39
C ASN A 207 22.24 1.27 -37.69
N ILE A 208 21.60 0.27 -38.31
CA ILE A 208 20.66 0.54 -39.42
C ILE A 208 19.52 1.43 -38.96
N CYS A 209 18.93 1.16 -37.78
CA CYS A 209 17.85 1.98 -37.25
C CYS A 209 18.27 3.44 -37.05
N LEU A 210 19.49 3.66 -36.53
CA LEU A 210 20.04 5.00 -36.31
C LEU A 210 20.36 5.72 -37.63
N GLN A 211 20.91 5.00 -38.62
CA GLN A 211 21.26 5.57 -39.93
C GLN A 211 20.02 5.94 -40.75
N GLN A 212 19.00 5.07 -40.74
CA GLN A 212 17.82 5.24 -41.57
C GLN A 212 16.68 5.96 -40.86
N SER A 213 16.81 6.22 -39.55
CA SER A 213 15.72 6.73 -38.71
C SER A 213 14.44 5.89 -38.79
N THR A 214 14.57 4.59 -39.10
CA THR A 214 13.45 3.66 -39.20
C THR A 214 13.61 2.53 -38.20
N PHE A 215 12.50 2.10 -37.61
CA PHE A 215 12.50 1.06 -36.58
C PHE A 215 11.59 -0.10 -36.98
N PRO A 216 11.93 -1.35 -36.64
CA PRO A 216 11.07 -2.50 -36.85
C PRO A 216 9.68 -2.29 -36.24
N ASP A 217 8.61 -2.65 -36.95
CA ASP A 217 7.23 -2.42 -36.46
C ASP A 217 6.95 -3.13 -35.13
N ARG A 218 7.55 -4.32 -34.92
CA ARG A 218 7.45 -5.06 -33.65
C ARG A 218 8.01 -4.28 -32.45
N TRP A 219 8.94 -3.34 -32.65
CA TRP A 219 9.49 -2.47 -31.59
C TRP A 219 8.60 -1.27 -31.28
N LYS A 220 7.69 -0.92 -32.20
CA LYS A 220 6.73 0.17 -32.01
C LYS A 220 5.53 -0.26 -31.15
N ILE A 221 5.34 -1.56 -30.96
CA ILE A 221 4.27 -2.11 -30.13
C ILE A 221 4.68 -1.97 -28.65
N THR A 222 3.90 -1.22 -27.88
CA THR A 222 4.09 -1.08 -26.43
C THR A 222 2.91 -1.68 -25.67
N ARG A 223 3.18 -2.22 -24.48
CA ARG A 223 2.14 -2.64 -23.56
C ARG A 223 1.89 -1.51 -22.57
N VAL A 224 0.79 -0.79 -22.77
CA VAL A 224 0.34 0.22 -21.82
C VAL A 224 -0.32 -0.48 -20.62
N VAL A 225 0.23 -0.26 -19.43
CA VAL A 225 -0.42 -0.65 -18.17
C VAL A 225 -0.79 0.64 -17.46
N PRO A 226 -2.08 0.95 -17.27
CA PRO A 226 -2.49 2.14 -16.54
C PRO A 226 -2.00 2.02 -15.09
N VAL A 227 -1.20 2.99 -14.66
CA VAL A 227 -0.82 3.17 -13.27
C VAL A 227 -1.77 4.23 -12.69
N PRO A 228 -2.56 3.93 -11.65
CA PRO A 228 -3.37 4.95 -10.98
C PRO A 228 -2.45 6.07 -10.48
N LYS A 229 -2.70 7.31 -10.93
CA LYS A 229 -1.99 8.52 -10.46
C LYS A 229 -2.73 9.18 -9.30
N ASP A 230 -2.00 10.02 -8.58
CA ASP A 230 -2.51 10.84 -7.48
C ASP A 230 -3.62 11.80 -7.93
N ASP A 231 -4.62 11.99 -7.06
CA ASP A 231 -5.76 12.88 -7.30
C ASP A 231 -5.33 14.35 -7.20
N LEU A 232 -5.71 15.18 -8.19
CA LEU A 232 -5.56 16.63 -8.13
C LEU A 232 -6.59 17.24 -7.16
N LYS A 233 -6.17 18.23 -6.37
CA LYS A 233 -7.04 18.93 -5.40
C LYS A 233 -6.87 20.43 -5.55
N LEU A 234 -8.00 21.14 -5.57
CA LEU A 234 -8.06 22.58 -5.47
C LEU A 234 -8.62 22.94 -4.09
N LEU A 235 -7.94 23.84 -3.39
CA LEU A 235 -8.27 24.25 -2.03
C LEU A 235 -8.27 25.77 -2.00
N LEU A 236 -9.42 26.36 -1.66
CA LEU A 236 -9.59 27.79 -1.46
C LEU A 236 -10.40 28.02 -0.18
N GLU A 237 -10.01 29.02 0.60
CA GLU A 237 -10.85 29.54 1.68
C GLU A 237 -11.98 30.37 1.07
N VAL A 238 -13.23 30.07 1.44
CA VAL A 238 -14.41 30.71 0.85
C VAL A 238 -15.14 31.47 1.94
N GLY A 239 -15.08 32.80 1.90
CA GLY A 239 -15.80 33.69 2.79
C GLY A 239 -17.13 34.17 2.23
N ASP A 240 -17.23 34.30 0.90
CA ASP A 240 -18.38 34.85 0.20
C ASP A 240 -18.58 34.22 -1.20
N GLN A 241 -19.51 34.80 -1.96
CA GLN A 241 -19.83 34.37 -3.32
C GLN A 241 -18.70 34.67 -4.33
N SER A 242 -17.94 35.75 -4.14
CA SER A 242 -16.81 36.12 -5.01
C SER A 242 -15.70 35.06 -4.92
N ASP A 243 -15.43 34.54 -3.72
CA ASP A 243 -14.49 33.42 -3.57
C ASP A 243 -14.97 32.15 -4.27
N CYS A 244 -16.27 31.90 -4.33
CA CYS A 244 -16.82 30.78 -5.10
C CYS A 244 -16.56 30.96 -6.60
N GLU A 245 -16.77 32.17 -7.14
CA GLU A 245 -16.48 32.49 -8.54
C GLU A 245 -14.98 32.36 -8.86
N ARG A 246 -14.11 32.75 -7.92
CA ARG A 246 -12.65 32.56 -8.05
C ARG A 246 -12.28 31.09 -8.14
N LEU A 247 -12.85 30.24 -7.27
CA LEU A 247 -12.63 28.80 -7.31
C LEU A 247 -13.20 28.17 -8.59
N GLN A 248 -14.35 28.65 -9.09
CA GLN A 248 -14.87 28.23 -10.40
C GLN A 248 -13.88 28.58 -11.51
N GLY A 249 -13.33 29.80 -11.52
CA GLY A 249 -12.30 30.20 -12.47
C GLY A 249 -11.02 29.36 -12.37
N ASP A 250 -10.63 28.90 -11.18
CA ASP A 250 -9.53 27.94 -11.00
C ASP A 250 -9.86 26.56 -11.58
N ILE A 251 -11.08 26.07 -11.38
CA ILE A 251 -11.56 24.82 -11.98
C ILE A 251 -11.52 24.93 -13.51
N ASP A 252 -12.02 26.03 -14.08
CA ASP A 252 -12.05 26.25 -15.53
C ASP A 252 -10.63 26.30 -16.12
N ARG A 253 -9.69 26.97 -15.45
CA ARG A 253 -8.26 26.99 -15.84
C ARG A 253 -7.65 25.60 -15.86
N VAL A 254 -7.97 24.78 -14.85
CA VAL A 254 -7.45 23.41 -14.72
C VAL A 254 -8.05 22.49 -15.77
N VAL A 255 -9.36 22.57 -16.02
CA VAL A 255 -10.05 21.83 -17.08
C VAL A 255 -9.47 22.20 -18.45
N LYS A 256 -9.30 23.50 -18.73
CA LYS A 256 -8.68 23.97 -19.97
C LYS A 256 -7.25 23.44 -20.12
N TRP A 257 -6.42 23.55 -19.08
CA TRP A 257 -5.06 23.01 -19.10
C TRP A 257 -5.05 21.50 -19.39
N SER A 258 -5.97 20.75 -18.79
CA SER A 258 -6.11 19.31 -18.98
C SER A 258 -6.48 18.95 -20.43
N GLN A 259 -7.38 19.72 -21.05
CA GLN A 259 -7.75 19.60 -22.46
C GLN A 259 -6.57 19.95 -23.38
N ASP A 260 -5.90 21.06 -23.13
CA ASP A 260 -4.71 21.51 -23.89
C ASP A 260 -3.56 20.48 -23.85
N ASN A 261 -3.48 19.68 -22.77
CA ASN A 261 -2.47 18.64 -22.60
C ASN A 261 -2.94 17.23 -23.00
N GLY A 262 -4.17 17.09 -23.53
CA GLY A 262 -4.72 15.80 -23.99
C GLY A 262 -4.94 14.78 -22.86
N LEU A 263 -5.18 15.23 -21.63
CA LEU A 263 -5.45 14.38 -20.47
C LEU A 263 -6.69 14.85 -19.73
N CYS A 264 -7.86 14.71 -20.35
CA CYS A 264 -9.15 15.14 -19.81
C CYS A 264 -9.49 14.50 -18.46
N PHE A 265 -10.17 15.25 -17.59
CA PHE A 265 -10.62 14.72 -16.30
C PHE A 265 -11.82 13.79 -16.48
N ASN A 266 -11.91 12.78 -15.62
CA ASN A 266 -13.16 12.04 -15.46
C ASN A 266 -14.07 12.83 -14.51
N VAL A 267 -14.89 13.73 -15.07
CA VAL A 267 -15.76 14.62 -14.29
C VAL A 267 -16.70 13.86 -13.36
N SER A 268 -17.16 12.66 -13.74
CA SER A 268 -18.03 11.83 -12.88
C SER A 268 -17.33 11.29 -11.63
N LYS A 269 -15.99 11.37 -11.56
CA LYS A 269 -15.19 11.05 -10.37
C LYS A 269 -14.77 12.29 -9.59
N CYS A 270 -14.93 13.48 -10.16
CA CYS A 270 -14.67 14.74 -9.49
C CYS A 270 -15.82 15.03 -8.52
N SER A 271 -15.49 15.53 -7.33
CA SER A 271 -16.47 15.85 -6.29
C SER A 271 -16.00 17.03 -5.46
N ILE A 272 -16.96 17.68 -4.79
CA ILE A 272 -16.70 18.85 -3.96
C ILE A 272 -17.09 18.56 -2.53
N ILE A 273 -16.26 19.01 -1.62
CA ILE A 273 -16.53 18.97 -0.19
C ILE A 273 -16.17 20.32 0.43
N SER A 274 -17.03 20.84 1.28
CA SER A 274 -16.76 22.03 2.08
C SER A 274 -16.45 21.61 3.51
N PHE A 275 -15.29 22.01 4.01
CA PHE A 275 -14.91 21.82 5.41
C PHE A 275 -15.30 23.07 6.19
N THR A 276 -16.38 23.00 6.96
CA THR A 276 -16.91 24.15 7.69
C THR A 276 -17.69 23.72 8.92
N ARG A 277 -17.71 24.64 9.90
CA ARG A 277 -18.48 24.55 11.15
C ARG A 277 -19.57 25.62 11.23
N ALA A 278 -19.73 26.41 10.15
CA ALA A 278 -20.80 27.40 10.07
C ALA A 278 -22.16 26.72 10.13
N ARG A 279 -23.13 27.36 10.80
CA ARG A 279 -24.51 26.84 10.85
C ARG A 279 -25.17 26.87 9.47
N ASN A 280 -24.85 27.90 8.69
CA ASN A 280 -25.34 28.09 7.33
C ASN A 280 -24.12 28.10 6.38
N PRO A 281 -23.71 26.96 5.84
CA PRO A 281 -22.60 26.88 4.91
C PRO A 281 -22.99 27.48 3.54
N ILE A 282 -22.02 28.09 2.84
CA ILE A 282 -22.21 28.56 1.47
C ILE A 282 -22.33 27.35 0.55
N CYS A 283 -23.47 27.25 -0.13
CA CYS A 283 -23.76 26.19 -1.09
C CYS A 283 -23.69 26.76 -2.52
N TYR A 284 -22.51 26.67 -3.11
CA TYR A 284 -22.28 27.02 -4.52
C TYR A 284 -22.24 25.75 -5.39
N GLU A 285 -22.85 25.81 -6.56
CA GLU A 285 -22.83 24.76 -7.58
C GLU A 285 -21.70 25.04 -8.56
N TYR A 286 -20.65 24.21 -8.49
CA TYR A 286 -19.49 24.35 -9.36
C TYR A 286 -19.62 23.41 -10.57
N MET A 287 -19.12 23.85 -11.70
CA MET A 287 -19.22 23.16 -12.98
C MET A 287 -17.84 22.70 -13.47
N ALA A 288 -17.77 21.55 -14.13
CA ALA A 288 -16.61 21.10 -14.89
C ALA A 288 -17.09 20.48 -16.21
N GLU A 289 -16.54 20.93 -17.35
CA GLU A 289 -16.95 20.46 -18.69
C GLU A 289 -18.48 20.47 -18.89
N ALA A 290 -19.14 21.55 -18.44
CA ALA A 290 -20.61 21.74 -18.41
C ALA A 290 -21.41 20.78 -17.52
N THR A 291 -20.77 19.96 -16.69
CA THR A 291 -21.43 19.07 -15.72
C THR A 291 -21.27 19.60 -14.30
N ALA A 292 -22.35 19.61 -13.54
CA ALA A 292 -22.34 19.99 -12.12
C ALA A 292 -21.55 18.96 -11.29
N LEU A 293 -20.59 19.46 -10.49
CA LEU A 293 -19.78 18.62 -9.63
C LEU A 293 -20.58 18.16 -8.41
N GLN A 294 -20.55 16.84 -8.15
CA GLN A 294 -21.31 16.28 -7.04
C GLN A 294 -20.72 16.74 -5.70
N ARG A 295 -21.55 17.39 -4.89
CA ARG A 295 -21.22 17.71 -3.50
C ARG A 295 -21.33 16.48 -2.62
N VAL A 296 -20.27 16.16 -1.88
CA VAL A 296 -20.17 14.98 -1.01
C VAL A 296 -20.01 15.37 0.46
N THR A 297 -20.55 14.55 1.35
CA THR A 297 -20.44 14.70 2.81
C THR A 297 -19.29 13.89 3.40
N GLN A 298 -18.58 13.14 2.56
CA GLN A 298 -17.40 12.39 2.94
C GLN A 298 -16.50 12.19 1.73
N VAL A 299 -15.20 12.46 1.90
CA VAL A 299 -14.18 12.16 0.89
C VAL A 299 -13.12 11.26 1.49
N ARG A 300 -12.57 10.35 0.69
CA ARG A 300 -11.40 9.54 1.09
C ARG A 300 -10.16 10.12 0.43
N ASP A 301 -9.24 10.60 1.23
CA ASP A 301 -7.98 11.17 0.78
C ASP A 301 -6.80 10.39 1.38
N LEU A 302 -5.93 9.83 0.52
CA LEU A 302 -4.76 9.02 0.91
C LEU A 302 -5.09 8.00 2.01
N GLY A 303 -6.26 7.35 1.93
CA GLY A 303 -6.70 6.37 2.93
C GLY A 303 -7.42 6.92 4.17
N VAL A 304 -7.42 8.23 4.39
CA VAL A 304 -8.12 8.92 5.48
C VAL A 304 -9.49 9.38 5.01
N HIS A 305 -10.54 9.16 5.82
CA HIS A 305 -11.87 9.65 5.48
C HIS A 305 -12.11 10.98 6.18
N LEU A 306 -12.40 12.01 5.39
CA LEU A 306 -12.66 13.37 5.85
C LEU A 306 -14.15 13.66 5.76
N THR A 307 -14.66 14.33 6.79
CA THR A 307 -16.03 14.82 6.90
C THR A 307 -16.01 16.35 7.04
N PRO A 308 -17.09 17.08 6.69
CA PRO A 308 -17.14 18.54 6.75
C PRO A 308 -16.71 19.14 8.09
N ASP A 309 -16.93 18.42 9.19
CA ASP A 309 -16.63 18.84 10.56
C ASP A 309 -15.19 18.51 11.03
N LEU A 310 -14.42 17.77 10.22
CA LEU A 310 -13.04 17.33 10.48
C LEU A 310 -12.83 16.58 11.81
N THR A 311 -13.84 15.86 12.32
CA THR A 311 -13.73 15.14 13.61
C THR A 311 -13.12 13.73 13.50
N PHE A 312 -12.96 13.19 12.28
CA PHE A 312 -12.41 11.85 11.99
C PHE A 312 -13.12 10.66 12.68
N ARG A 313 -14.28 10.89 13.29
CA ARG A 313 -15.02 9.87 14.07
C ARG A 313 -15.36 8.65 13.23
N GLU A 314 -15.95 8.89 12.06
CA GLU A 314 -16.30 7.82 11.11
C GLU A 314 -15.06 7.08 10.60
N HIS A 315 -13.96 7.82 10.38
CA HIS A 315 -12.71 7.23 9.95
C HIS A 315 -12.16 6.24 10.98
N ILE A 316 -12.14 6.64 12.26
CA ILE A 316 -11.67 5.81 13.37
C ILE A 316 -12.58 4.57 13.53
N VAL A 317 -13.91 4.72 13.44
CA VAL A 317 -14.84 3.58 13.47
C VAL A 317 -14.55 2.61 12.31
N LYS A 318 -14.34 3.11 11.09
CA LYS A 318 -14.02 2.29 9.91
C LYS A 318 -12.68 1.56 10.08
N ILE A 319 -11.64 2.24 10.58
CA ILE A 319 -10.35 1.62 10.89
C ILE A 319 -10.51 0.51 11.93
N CYS A 320 -11.21 0.77 13.05
CA CYS A 320 -11.41 -0.23 14.10
C CYS A 320 -12.17 -1.46 13.59
N LYS A 321 -13.23 -1.29 12.81
CA LYS A 321 -13.95 -2.41 12.17
C LYS A 321 -13.02 -3.24 11.28
N LYS A 322 -12.22 -2.58 10.43
CA LYS A 322 -11.24 -3.25 9.56
C LYS A 322 -10.17 -3.98 10.37
N ALA A 323 -9.65 -3.34 11.42
CA ALA A 323 -8.63 -3.88 12.29
C ALA A 323 -9.14 -5.08 13.09
N TYR A 324 -10.36 -5.06 13.63
CA TYR A 324 -10.98 -6.22 14.29
C TYR A 324 -11.19 -7.41 13.36
N ARG A 325 -11.63 -7.15 12.11
CA ARG A 325 -11.76 -8.22 11.10
C ARG A 325 -10.41 -8.87 10.81
N ASN A 326 -9.37 -8.05 10.62
CA ASN A 326 -8.02 -8.54 10.40
C ASN A 326 -7.46 -9.24 11.65
N LEU A 327 -7.76 -8.74 12.84
CA LEU A 327 -7.38 -9.38 14.10
C LEU A 327 -8.02 -10.76 14.23
N GLY A 328 -9.32 -10.89 13.96
CA GLY A 328 -10.00 -12.19 13.94
C GLY A 328 -9.37 -13.16 12.94
N PHE A 329 -8.93 -12.66 11.76
CA PHE A 329 -8.15 -13.46 10.82
C PHE A 329 -6.80 -13.90 11.42
N VAL A 330 -6.02 -12.97 11.98
CA VAL A 330 -4.73 -13.27 12.62
C VAL A 330 -4.89 -14.33 13.70
N LEU A 331 -5.84 -14.15 14.63
CA LEU A 331 -6.07 -15.07 15.75
C LEU A 331 -6.45 -16.48 15.29
N ARG A 332 -7.21 -16.62 14.20
CA ARG A 332 -7.56 -17.94 13.64
C ARG A 332 -6.39 -18.59 12.92
N GLN A 333 -5.63 -17.83 12.13
CA GLN A 333 -4.51 -18.38 11.37
C GLN A 333 -3.31 -18.72 12.25
N SER A 334 -3.14 -18.02 13.38
CA SER A 334 -2.02 -18.21 14.31
C SER A 334 -2.22 -19.34 15.34
N GLN A 335 -3.38 -20.00 15.40
CA GLN A 335 -3.64 -21.05 16.39
C GLN A 335 -2.61 -22.17 16.38
N GLY A 336 -2.13 -22.56 15.19
CA GLY A 336 -1.10 -23.60 15.03
C GLY A 336 0.34 -23.08 14.94
N PHE A 337 0.58 -21.79 15.20
CA PHE A 337 1.92 -21.21 15.16
C PHE A 337 2.54 -21.26 16.55
N THR A 338 3.71 -21.85 16.71
CA THR A 338 4.50 -21.87 17.96
C THR A 338 5.47 -20.69 18.02
N ASN A 339 5.87 -20.13 16.87
CA ASN A 339 6.76 -18.99 16.78
C ASN A 339 6.01 -17.69 17.08
N ILE A 340 6.24 -17.15 18.28
CA ILE A 340 5.64 -15.90 18.77
C ILE A 340 5.95 -14.71 17.86
N THR A 341 7.16 -14.64 17.30
CA THR A 341 7.58 -13.57 16.40
C THR A 341 6.73 -13.57 15.12
N ALA A 342 6.41 -14.75 14.57
CA ALA A 342 5.53 -14.85 13.40
C ALA A 342 4.11 -14.33 13.71
N ILE A 343 3.60 -14.56 14.93
CA ILE A 343 2.30 -14.04 15.38
C ILE A 343 2.33 -12.51 15.50
N ARG A 344 3.40 -11.94 16.09
CA ARG A 344 3.59 -10.49 16.19
C ARG A 344 3.66 -9.84 14.81
N VAL A 345 4.44 -10.40 13.89
CA VAL A 345 4.56 -9.91 12.51
C VAL A 345 3.22 -9.89 11.78
N LEU A 346 2.37 -10.91 11.97
CA LEU A 346 1.01 -10.92 11.42
C LEU A 346 0.15 -9.78 11.95
N TYR A 347 0.19 -9.54 13.27
CA TYR A 347 -0.54 -8.44 13.88
C TYR A 347 -0.02 -7.08 13.42
N ASP A 348 1.30 -6.87 13.45
CA ASP A 348 1.91 -5.60 13.09
C ASP A 348 1.59 -5.22 11.64
N ALA A 349 1.72 -6.18 10.72
CA ALA A 349 1.47 -5.95 9.29
C ALA A 349 -0.01 -5.82 8.93
N LEU A 350 -0.91 -6.60 9.55
CA LEU A 350 -2.32 -6.68 9.13
C LEU A 350 -3.29 -5.87 9.99
N VAL A 351 -2.93 -5.57 11.24
CA VAL A 351 -3.83 -4.92 12.21
C VAL A 351 -3.27 -3.56 12.60
N ARG A 352 -2.07 -3.54 13.21
CA ARG A 352 -1.45 -2.31 13.72
C ARG A 352 -1.20 -1.29 12.63
N SER A 353 -0.76 -1.74 11.45
CA SER A 353 -0.55 -0.87 10.28
C SER A 353 -1.78 -0.03 9.96
N HIS A 354 -2.99 -0.55 10.12
CA HIS A 354 -4.22 0.24 9.93
C HIS A 354 -4.53 1.19 11.09
N LEU A 355 -4.16 0.84 12.32
CA LEU A 355 -4.41 1.64 13.53
C LEU A 355 -3.44 2.83 13.68
N GLU A 356 -2.35 2.84 12.94
CA GLU A 356 -1.30 3.86 13.02
C GLU A 356 -1.14 4.66 11.72
N TYR A 357 -1.55 4.11 10.57
CA TYR A 357 -1.42 4.78 9.28
C TYR A 357 -2.14 6.13 9.27
N GLY A 358 -1.42 7.19 8.89
CA GLY A 358 -1.96 8.56 8.85
C GLY A 358 -2.25 9.16 10.23
N GLY A 359 -1.85 8.52 11.34
CA GLY A 359 -2.19 8.95 12.70
C GLY A 359 -1.76 10.38 13.04
N VAL A 360 -0.75 10.92 12.36
CA VAL A 360 -0.31 12.33 12.46
C VAL A 360 -1.46 13.31 12.13
N VAL A 361 -2.40 12.90 11.28
CA VAL A 361 -3.53 13.74 10.85
C VAL A 361 -4.76 13.52 11.73
N TRP A 362 -5.15 12.27 11.96
CA TRP A 362 -6.48 11.95 12.49
C TRP A 362 -6.50 11.49 13.95
N ALA A 363 -5.35 11.32 14.61
CA ALA A 363 -5.30 10.71 15.95
C ALA A 363 -6.33 11.36 16.90
N PRO A 364 -7.20 10.58 17.54
CA PRO A 364 -8.29 11.15 18.33
C PRO A 364 -7.76 11.97 19.51
N HIS A 365 -8.54 12.98 19.88
CA HIS A 365 -8.41 13.69 21.15
C HIS A 365 -9.51 13.29 22.14
N GLU A 366 -10.64 12.75 21.66
CA GLU A 366 -11.74 12.27 22.49
C GLU A 366 -11.40 10.88 23.05
N ALA A 367 -11.51 10.70 24.38
CA ALA A 367 -11.17 9.46 25.08
C ALA A 367 -11.90 8.23 24.49
N LYS A 368 -13.20 8.36 24.19
CA LYS A 368 -14.02 7.30 23.58
C LYS A 368 -13.35 6.65 22.37
N TYR A 369 -12.81 7.44 21.44
CA TYR A 369 -12.19 6.91 20.22
C TYR A 369 -10.76 6.42 20.44
N SER A 370 -10.02 7.04 21.37
CA SER A 370 -8.73 6.52 21.83
C SER A 370 -8.89 5.12 22.44
N ASP A 371 -9.85 4.94 23.35
CA ASP A 371 -10.14 3.66 23.99
C ASP A 371 -10.59 2.60 22.99
N MET A 372 -11.39 3.00 21.99
CA MET A 372 -11.82 2.08 20.94
C MET A 372 -10.64 1.51 20.15
N LEU A 373 -9.62 2.33 19.85
CA LEU A 373 -8.38 1.89 19.21
C LEU A 373 -7.58 0.97 20.15
N GLU A 374 -7.41 1.37 21.42
CA GLU A 374 -6.68 0.58 22.42
C GLU A 374 -7.31 -0.80 22.62
N ARG A 375 -8.64 -0.91 22.64
CA ARG A 375 -9.34 -2.21 22.78
C ARG A 375 -8.93 -3.22 21.70
N VAL A 376 -8.63 -2.77 20.47
CA VAL A 376 -8.14 -3.65 19.40
C VAL A 376 -6.78 -4.24 19.75
N GLN A 377 -5.84 -3.39 20.18
CA GLN A 377 -4.52 -3.84 20.64
C GLN A 377 -4.63 -4.71 21.88
N ASN A 378 -5.38 -4.29 22.89
CA ASN A 378 -5.49 -4.99 24.16
C ASN A 378 -6.05 -6.41 23.96
N LYS A 379 -6.97 -6.60 23.01
CA LYS A 379 -7.43 -7.95 22.63
C LYS A 379 -6.30 -8.81 22.07
N PHE A 380 -5.42 -8.25 21.24
CA PHE A 380 -4.24 -8.97 20.75
C PHE A 380 -3.20 -9.21 21.86
N ALA A 381 -2.90 -8.21 22.68
CA ALA A 381 -1.95 -8.29 23.78
C ALA A 381 -2.33 -9.39 24.78
N ARG A 382 -3.62 -9.50 25.15
CA ARG A 382 -4.11 -10.59 26.01
C ARG A 382 -3.95 -11.97 25.36
N HIS A 383 -4.24 -12.08 24.06
CA HIS A 383 -4.01 -13.33 23.33
C HIS A 383 -2.53 -13.70 23.37
N LEU A 384 -1.63 -12.74 23.07
CA LEU A 384 -0.19 -12.94 23.05
C LEU A 384 0.36 -13.29 24.45
N TYR A 385 -0.16 -12.67 25.50
CA TYR A 385 0.16 -13.00 26.89
C TYR A 385 -0.21 -14.46 27.19
N TRP A 386 -1.44 -14.88 26.85
CA TRP A 386 -1.85 -16.27 26.99
C TRP A 386 -0.95 -17.24 26.21
N ARG A 387 -0.51 -16.87 24.99
CA ARG A 387 0.43 -17.68 24.21
C ARG A 387 1.81 -17.82 24.87
N LEU A 388 2.26 -16.81 25.61
CA LEU A 388 3.58 -16.77 26.25
C LEU A 388 3.58 -17.43 27.63
N TYR A 389 2.52 -17.22 28.41
CA TYR A 389 2.50 -17.56 29.85
C TYR A 389 1.44 -18.62 30.20
N GLY A 390 0.63 -19.08 29.25
CA GLY A 390 -0.41 -20.09 29.47
C GLY A 390 -1.65 -19.59 30.25
N VAL A 391 -1.56 -18.42 30.88
CA VAL A 391 -2.66 -17.80 31.64
C VAL A 391 -3.30 -16.68 30.83
N TYR A 392 -4.63 -16.69 30.72
CA TYR A 392 -5.34 -15.58 30.11
C TYR A 392 -5.60 -14.48 31.15
N PRO A 393 -5.13 -13.23 30.92
CA PRO A 393 -5.30 -12.16 31.91
C PRO A 393 -6.75 -11.66 31.90
N LEU A 394 -7.53 -12.14 32.87
CA LEU A 394 -8.91 -11.70 33.09
C LEU A 394 -8.92 -10.30 33.73
N TYR A 395 -9.67 -9.39 33.11
CA TYR A 395 -9.90 -8.03 33.60
C TYR A 395 -11.24 -7.97 34.35
N PRO A 396 -11.40 -7.16 35.42
CA PRO A 396 -10.48 -6.16 35.98
C PRO A 396 -9.55 -6.63 37.11
N LEU A 397 -9.71 -7.85 37.61
CA LEU A 397 -9.30 -8.18 38.98
C LEU A 397 -7.83 -8.59 39.16
N MET A 398 -7.06 -8.90 38.10
CA MET A 398 -5.72 -9.49 38.28
C MET A 398 -4.54 -8.72 37.65
N TYR A 399 -4.71 -8.00 36.54
CA TYR A 399 -3.58 -7.33 35.87
C TYR A 399 -3.97 -5.99 35.22
N PRO A 400 -3.29 -4.87 35.55
CA PRO A 400 -3.43 -3.62 34.82
C PRO A 400 -3.09 -3.76 33.33
N THR A 401 -3.78 -3.03 32.45
CA THR A 401 -3.53 -3.07 30.99
C THR A 401 -2.06 -2.79 30.63
N LEU A 402 -1.45 -1.80 31.29
CA LEU A 402 -0.04 -1.45 31.10
C LEU A 402 0.91 -2.58 31.45
N PHE A 403 0.59 -3.36 32.50
CA PHE A 403 1.38 -4.54 32.86
C PHE A 403 1.37 -5.57 31.75
N VAL A 404 0.18 -5.93 31.23
CA VAL A 404 0.05 -6.91 30.14
C VAL A 404 0.82 -6.44 28.90
N LEU A 405 0.66 -5.16 28.54
CA LEU A 405 1.36 -4.53 27.43
C LEU A 405 2.89 -4.60 27.59
N GLY A 406 3.42 -4.29 28.78
CA GLY A 406 4.85 -4.41 29.09
C GLY A 406 5.35 -5.84 28.95
N MET A 407 4.62 -6.82 29.49
CA MET A 407 4.98 -8.25 29.42
C MET A 407 5.01 -8.77 27.98
N VAL A 408 4.17 -8.23 27.10
CA VAL A 408 4.18 -8.58 25.67
C VAL A 408 5.00 -7.61 24.79
N SER A 409 5.76 -6.70 25.40
CA SER A 409 6.62 -5.71 24.72
C SER A 409 5.87 -4.80 23.73
N TYR A 410 4.65 -4.38 24.07
CA TYR A 410 3.91 -3.36 23.34
C TYR A 410 3.75 -2.10 24.18
N ASN A 411 3.90 -0.94 23.54
CA ASN A 411 3.46 0.33 24.13
C ASN A 411 1.99 0.57 23.79
N GLU A 412 1.33 1.44 24.54
CA GLU A 412 0.00 1.95 24.19
C GLU A 412 -0.02 2.48 22.75
N LEU A 413 -1.14 2.29 22.05
CA LEU A 413 -1.32 2.83 20.70
C LEU A 413 -1.35 4.37 20.71
N GLY A 414 -1.91 4.97 21.76
CA GLY A 414 -1.94 6.42 21.97
C GLY A 414 -0.55 7.03 22.02
N VAL A 415 0.33 6.44 22.84
CA VAL A 415 1.73 6.86 22.98
C VAL A 415 2.46 6.80 21.63
N ARG A 416 2.27 5.73 20.85
CA ARG A 416 2.94 5.60 19.53
C ARG A 416 2.44 6.58 18.49
N ARG A 417 1.14 6.92 18.48
CA ARG A 417 0.61 7.97 17.60
C ARG A 417 1.13 9.35 18.01
N GLN A 418 1.17 9.64 19.32
CA GLN A 418 1.74 10.89 19.83
C GLN A 418 3.23 11.00 19.50
N PHE A 419 3.98 9.92 19.70
CA PHE A 419 5.39 9.81 19.31
C PHE A 419 5.57 10.13 17.81
N THR A 420 4.79 9.51 16.94
CA THR A 420 4.87 9.73 15.48
C THR A 420 4.59 11.19 15.12
N LEU A 421 3.59 11.81 15.76
CA LEU A 421 3.22 13.21 15.56
C LEU A 421 4.32 14.18 16.04
N VAL A 422 4.91 13.95 17.22
CA VAL A 422 6.01 14.76 17.75
C VAL A 422 7.26 14.63 16.88
N VAL A 423 7.62 13.40 16.53
CA VAL A 423 8.76 13.11 15.66
C VAL A 423 8.61 13.76 14.30
N TYR A 424 7.41 13.78 13.73
CA TYR A 424 7.12 14.50 12.48
C TYR A 424 7.49 15.99 12.59
N LEU A 425 7.04 16.69 13.64
CA LEU A 425 7.39 18.10 13.83
C LEU A 425 8.89 18.31 14.10
N ILE A 426 9.53 17.47 14.90
CA ILE A 426 10.97 17.60 15.17
C ILE A 426 11.78 17.38 13.89
N LYS A 427 11.37 16.44 13.03
CA LYS A 427 11.99 16.27 11.71
C LYS A 427 11.84 17.52 10.83
N LEU A 428 10.70 18.21 10.88
CA LEU A 428 10.52 19.49 10.19
C LEU A 428 11.48 20.55 10.75
N LEU A 429 11.57 20.69 12.07
CA LEU A 429 12.47 21.64 12.74
C LEU A 429 13.95 21.36 12.44
N HIS A 430 14.32 20.10 12.23
CA HIS A 430 15.68 19.67 11.86
C HIS A 430 15.95 19.73 10.35
N GLY A 431 15.00 20.16 9.52
CA GLY A 431 15.13 20.15 8.06
C GLY A 431 15.18 18.74 7.44
N LYS A 432 14.81 17.69 8.18
CA LYS A 432 14.74 16.30 7.70
C LYS A 432 13.44 15.96 6.96
N GLN A 433 12.45 16.85 7.05
CA GLN A 433 11.22 16.81 6.27
C GLN A 433 10.95 18.19 5.67
N HIS A 434 10.38 18.20 4.47
CA HIS A 434 10.02 19.43 3.78
C HIS A 434 8.50 19.61 3.79
N ASN A 435 8.01 20.56 4.60
CA ASN A 435 6.62 21.01 4.59
C ASN A 435 6.56 22.49 5.02
N PRO A 436 6.76 23.43 4.07
CA PRO A 436 6.82 24.86 4.39
C PRO A 436 5.50 25.39 4.96
N GLY A 437 4.36 24.85 4.52
CA GLY A 437 3.04 25.27 5.03
C GLY A 437 2.87 24.97 6.52
N VAL A 438 3.30 23.80 7.00
CA VAL A 438 3.29 23.50 8.44
C VAL A 438 4.35 24.31 9.19
N LEU A 439 5.53 24.51 8.59
CA LEU A 439 6.62 25.26 9.22
C LEU A 439 6.23 26.73 9.47
N GLN A 440 5.51 27.36 8.54
CA GLN A 440 4.98 28.72 8.69
C GLN A 440 4.01 28.88 9.88
N LEU A 441 3.37 27.80 10.31
CA LEU A 441 2.47 27.79 11.46
C LEU A 441 3.20 27.59 12.79
N LEU A 442 4.52 27.37 12.78
CA LEU A 442 5.34 27.20 13.99
C LEU A 442 6.00 28.52 14.38
N SER A 443 5.54 29.13 15.47
CA SER A 443 6.17 30.32 16.03
C SER A 443 7.14 29.94 17.16
N PHE A 444 8.41 30.30 17.04
CA PHE A 444 9.36 30.14 18.14
C PHE A 444 9.10 31.17 19.23
N SER A 445 9.14 30.72 20.48
CA SER A 445 9.11 31.59 21.65
C SER A 445 10.52 32.06 21.94
N VAL A 446 10.81 33.33 21.63
CA VAL A 446 12.09 33.96 21.94
C VAL A 446 12.04 34.48 23.38
N PRO A 447 12.92 34.02 24.29
CA PRO A 447 12.95 34.51 25.66
C PRO A 447 13.32 35.99 25.70
N ASP A 448 12.63 36.77 26.52
CA ASP A 448 13.08 38.13 26.83
C ASP A 448 14.37 38.05 27.69
N ARG A 449 15.26 39.05 27.57
CA ARG A 449 16.66 39.01 28.05
C ARG A 449 16.83 38.78 29.57
N TYR A 450 15.74 38.75 30.34
CA TYR A 450 15.71 38.73 31.80
C TYR A 450 15.18 37.44 32.46
N VAL A 451 15.04 36.32 31.75
CA VAL A 451 14.56 35.08 32.38
C VAL A 451 15.68 34.36 33.16
N TRP A 452 15.89 34.80 34.41
CA TRP A 452 16.77 34.13 35.37
C TRP A 452 16.14 32.85 35.97
N ARG A 453 16.77 31.71 35.66
CA ARG A 453 17.06 30.55 36.54
C ARG A 453 15.98 29.69 37.21
N ARG A 454 14.68 29.72 36.86
CA ARG A 454 13.76 28.68 37.41
C ARG A 454 12.94 27.83 36.43
N ARG A 455 12.65 28.29 35.21
CA ARG A 455 12.02 27.45 34.17
C ARG A 455 12.51 27.84 32.79
N ARG A 456 12.92 26.86 31.98
CA ARG A 456 13.16 27.08 30.55
C ARG A 456 11.84 27.56 29.92
N PRO A 457 11.83 28.66 29.17
CA PRO A 457 10.62 29.08 28.46
C PRO A 457 10.21 28.01 27.45
N PRO A 458 8.93 27.95 27.05
CA PRO A 458 8.49 27.06 25.98
C PRO A 458 9.32 27.33 24.72
N LEU A 459 9.58 26.30 23.92
CA LEU A 459 10.31 26.44 22.65
C LEU A 459 9.44 27.10 21.58
N LEU A 460 8.17 26.67 21.53
CA LEU A 460 7.21 27.08 20.51
C LEU A 460 6.00 27.75 21.19
N ALA A 461 5.52 28.84 20.62
CA ALA A 461 4.30 29.47 21.08
C ALA A 461 3.10 28.55 20.81
N VAL A 462 2.27 28.34 21.82
CA VAL A 462 1.03 27.54 21.68
C VAL A 462 -0.05 28.43 21.07
N PRO A 463 -0.64 28.08 19.90
CA PRO A 463 -1.68 28.89 19.29
C PRO A 463 -2.89 29.07 20.22
N ALA A 464 -3.41 30.30 20.29
CA ALA A 464 -4.66 30.58 20.98
C ALA A 464 -5.82 29.88 20.27
N ALA A 465 -6.69 29.21 21.02
CA ALA A 465 -7.76 28.41 20.45
C ALA A 465 -9.12 28.82 21.03
N LYS A 466 -10.01 29.30 20.16
CA LYS A 466 -11.42 29.65 20.51
C LYS A 466 -12.33 28.43 20.64
N THR A 467 -11.89 27.26 20.13
CA THR A 467 -12.67 26.02 20.16
C THR A 467 -11.83 24.85 20.63
N ASN A 468 -12.49 23.84 21.23
CA ASN A 468 -11.85 22.58 21.59
C ASN A 468 -11.21 21.87 20.39
N LEU A 469 -11.81 22.00 19.20
CA LEU A 469 -11.26 21.41 17.98
C LEU A 469 -9.88 22.01 17.69
N LEU A 470 -9.77 23.33 17.61
CA LEU A 470 -8.51 24.03 17.35
C LEU A 470 -7.48 23.77 18.46
N ALA A 471 -7.93 23.77 19.71
CA ALA A 471 -7.09 23.51 20.88
C ALA A 471 -6.53 22.08 20.88
N LYS A 472 -7.22 21.12 20.24
CA LYS A 472 -6.85 19.71 20.20
C LYS A 472 -6.47 19.23 18.79
N THR A 473 -6.22 20.15 17.86
CA THR A 473 -5.64 19.84 16.55
C THR A 473 -4.29 19.13 16.70
N PRO A 474 -3.88 18.32 15.71
CA PRO A 474 -2.59 17.64 15.76
C PRO A 474 -1.41 18.59 16.00
N LEU A 475 -1.37 19.74 15.31
CA LEU A 475 -0.30 20.72 15.43
C LEU A 475 -0.20 21.28 16.86
N THR A 476 -1.31 21.77 17.43
CA THR A 476 -1.35 22.32 18.78
C THR A 476 -0.97 21.28 19.84
N ARG A 477 -1.41 20.02 19.68
CA ARG A 477 -1.02 18.93 20.58
C ARG A 477 0.48 18.65 20.52
N ALA A 478 1.03 18.58 19.31
CA ALA A 478 2.44 18.32 19.10
C ALA A 478 3.32 19.44 19.67
N ILE A 479 2.95 20.70 19.45
CA ILE A 479 3.64 21.88 20.04
C ILE A 479 3.69 21.77 21.56
N ARG A 480 2.54 21.48 22.21
CA ARG A 480 2.48 21.33 23.67
C ARG A 480 3.39 20.20 24.16
N THR A 481 3.38 19.06 23.47
CA THR A 481 4.24 17.92 23.83
C THR A 481 5.72 18.23 23.61
N ILE A 482 6.10 18.95 22.55
CA ILE A 482 7.49 19.39 22.34
C ILE A 482 7.94 20.34 23.44
N ASN A 483 7.10 21.30 23.84
CA ASN A 483 7.41 22.20 24.95
C ASN A 483 7.62 21.46 26.27
N GLN A 484 6.84 20.38 26.51
CA GLN A 484 7.04 19.50 27.66
C GLN A 484 8.35 18.70 27.56
N ILE A 485 8.72 18.23 26.37
CA ILE A 485 9.99 17.49 26.17
C ILE A 485 11.20 18.42 26.34
N GLN A 486 11.11 19.67 25.90
CA GLN A 486 12.20 20.66 25.96
C GLN A 486 12.64 20.99 27.41
N THR A 487 11.77 20.76 28.41
CA THR A 487 12.13 20.94 29.81
C THR A 487 13.15 19.89 30.28
N VAL A 488 13.16 18.71 29.66
CA VAL A 488 14.02 17.57 30.01
C VAL A 488 15.24 17.48 29.09
N ILE A 489 15.06 17.69 27.78
CA ILE A 489 16.10 17.51 26.76
C ILE A 489 16.06 18.63 25.74
N ASP A 490 17.22 19.10 25.28
CA ASP A 490 17.28 20.03 24.15
C ASP A 490 17.06 19.27 22.83
N VAL A 491 15.93 19.56 22.16
CA VAL A 491 15.56 18.90 20.91
C VAL A 491 16.49 19.23 19.74
N PHE A 492 17.35 20.25 19.83
CA PHE A 492 18.32 20.60 18.77
C PHE A 492 19.73 20.05 19.02
N ALA A 493 20.11 19.86 20.28
CA ALA A 493 21.47 19.42 20.62
C ALA A 493 21.68 17.91 20.44
N CYS A 494 20.64 17.08 20.64
CA CYS A 494 20.77 15.64 20.54
C CYS A 494 20.71 15.12 19.10
N GLN A 495 21.55 14.13 18.80
CA GLN A 495 21.43 13.35 17.57
C GLN A 495 20.03 12.74 17.49
N PHE A 496 19.42 12.86 16.31
CA PHE A 496 18.01 12.50 16.10
C PHE A 496 17.64 11.07 16.51
N ASN A 497 18.53 10.09 16.31
CA ASN A 497 18.26 8.69 16.68
C ASN A 497 18.16 8.51 18.19
N GLU A 498 19.02 9.17 18.96
CA GLU A 498 18.97 9.14 20.42
C GLU A 498 17.80 9.98 20.94
N LEU A 499 17.56 11.14 20.34
CA LEU A 499 16.40 11.98 20.64
C LEU A 499 15.09 11.20 20.47
N ALA A 500 14.94 10.42 19.40
CA ALA A 500 13.75 9.59 19.18
C ALA A 500 13.56 8.55 20.30
N LYS A 501 14.62 7.90 20.79
CA LYS A 501 14.51 6.96 21.92
C LYS A 501 14.09 7.67 23.20
N ILE A 502 14.69 8.83 23.47
CA ILE A 502 14.41 9.63 24.68
C ILE A 502 12.97 10.16 24.65
N ILE A 503 12.50 10.66 23.51
CA ILE A 503 11.10 11.09 23.35
C ILE A 503 10.16 9.93 23.64
N LEU A 504 10.41 8.74 23.07
CA LEU A 504 9.56 7.59 23.31
C LEU A 504 9.53 7.23 24.80
N TYR A 505 10.68 7.27 25.47
CA TYR A 505 10.79 7.04 26.91
C TYR A 505 9.98 8.07 27.72
N ILE A 506 10.16 9.37 27.47
CA ILE A 506 9.42 10.45 28.14
C ILE A 506 7.90 10.26 27.96
N LEU A 507 7.46 9.92 26.74
CA LEU A 507 6.04 9.72 26.44
C LEU A 507 5.45 8.48 27.11
N CYS A 508 6.24 7.41 27.28
CA CYS A 508 5.79 6.20 27.98
C CYS A 508 5.64 6.42 29.49
N TYR A 509 6.56 7.15 30.12
CA TYR A 509 6.64 7.24 31.58
C TYR A 509 6.06 8.54 32.15
N ARG A 510 5.67 9.51 31.31
CA ARG A 510 5.16 10.82 31.73
C ARG A 510 5.96 11.38 32.91
N LEU A 511 7.28 11.49 32.73
CA LEU A 511 8.16 12.09 33.72
C LEU A 511 7.70 13.55 33.90
N GLU A 512 6.96 13.81 34.98
CA GLU A 512 6.62 15.15 35.47
C GLU A 512 7.76 15.69 36.33
#